data_AF-A0A2A5RUL7-F1
#
_entry.id   AF-A0A2A5RUL7-F1
#
_cell.length_a   1.000
_cell.length_b   1.000
_cell.length_c   1.000
_cell.angle_alpha   90.00
_cell.angle_beta   90.00
_cell.angle_gamma   90.00
#
_symmetry.space_group_name_H-M   'P 1'
#
loop_
_entity.id
_entity.type
_entity.pdbx_description
1 polymer ?
#
loop_
_entity_poly.entity_id
_entity_poly.type
_entity_poly.pdbx_seq_one_letter_code
_entity_poly.pdbx_strand_id
1 'polypeptide(L)'
;MGEDRNLVINPEQAKTVRRIYAMFLEGKSPHAISKILTDEPETLTVIGKQKWNPSTIKSILTNEKYKGDALLQKSYTVDFLSKEKKANEGEIPQYYVKGNHEAIIQPEVFDMVQNMMALRKTGKNRISTANVFSSKIRCGDCGGWYGSKVWHSNTKYRRRVWRCNRKYENDDKCQTPHLTDDEVKELFIKAANQLIEIKDEIIRNFEEAKEFLFGTAELSKEQEELESNLNQLADEINALINENARIAIDQAEYERNYNSLVKQFDETEDRLGEVKEEISMRQGNQEQVEMFLKNLEKTDLIDEFDERLFNRLVEVIEVGREKVTVTFKDGSEVTI
;
A
#
# COMPACT_ATOMS: atom_id res chain seq x y z
N MET A 1 7.09 -27.24 -13.23
CA MET A 1 8.40 -26.96 -13.85
C MET A 1 8.33 -27.47 -15.27
N GLY A 2 8.72 -26.66 -16.25
CA GLY A 2 8.84 -27.13 -17.64
C GLY A 2 10.06 -28.02 -17.84
N GLU A 3 10.20 -28.58 -19.04
CA GLU A 3 11.29 -29.50 -19.42
C GLU A 3 12.69 -28.87 -19.25
N ASP A 4 12.82 -27.54 -19.33
CA ASP A 4 14.09 -26.81 -19.18
C ASP A 4 14.36 -26.24 -17.77
N ARG A 5 13.70 -26.75 -16.72
CA ARG A 5 13.73 -26.19 -15.33
C ARG A 5 13.24 -24.75 -15.20
N ASN A 6 12.69 -24.16 -16.27
CA ASN A 6 12.05 -22.85 -16.25
C ASN A 6 10.67 -22.89 -15.57
N LEU A 7 10.33 -21.79 -14.89
CA LEU A 7 9.02 -21.61 -14.27
C LEU A 7 7.99 -21.27 -15.36
N VAL A 8 7.08 -22.20 -15.64
CA VAL A 8 5.99 -22.02 -16.60
C VAL A 8 4.69 -21.77 -15.84
N ILE A 9 3.89 -20.81 -16.30
CA ILE A 9 2.61 -20.46 -15.70
C ILE A 9 1.62 -21.61 -15.87
N ASN A 10 0.99 -22.04 -14.78
CA ASN A 10 -0.19 -22.87 -14.83
C ASN A 10 -1.43 -21.97 -14.95
N PRO A 11 -2.18 -21.98 -16.06
CA PRO A 11 -3.26 -21.04 -16.32
C PRO A 11 -4.40 -21.12 -15.29
N GLU A 12 -4.73 -22.30 -14.79
CA GLU A 12 -5.81 -22.47 -13.79
C GLU A 12 -5.39 -21.92 -12.43
N GLN A 13 -4.15 -22.18 -12.00
CA GLN A 13 -3.64 -21.62 -10.75
C GLN A 13 -3.42 -20.11 -10.85
N ALA A 14 -3.02 -19.61 -12.02
CA ALA A 14 -2.85 -18.18 -12.28
C ALA A 14 -4.15 -17.39 -12.15
N LYS A 15 -5.29 -17.94 -12.60
CA LYS A 15 -6.62 -17.33 -12.38
C LYS A 15 -6.92 -17.13 -10.90
N THR A 16 -6.67 -18.15 -10.08
CA THR A 16 -6.88 -18.07 -8.62
C THR A 16 -5.96 -17.03 -7.98
N VAL A 17 -4.69 -16.97 -8.39
CA VAL A 17 -3.75 -15.94 -7.91
C VAL A 17 -4.24 -14.54 -8.30
N ARG A 18 -4.59 -14.30 -9.56
CA ARG A 18 -5.14 -13.01 -10.02
C ARG A 18 -6.39 -12.61 -9.24
N ARG A 19 -7.27 -13.57 -8.95
CA ARG A 19 -8.47 -13.35 -8.13
C ARG A 19 -8.14 -13.00 -6.69
N ILE A 20 -7.13 -13.63 -6.08
CA ILE A 20 -6.65 -13.28 -4.73
C ILE A 20 -6.14 -11.84 -4.69
N TYR A 21 -5.35 -11.43 -5.69
CA TYR A 21 -4.87 -10.05 -5.80
C TYR A 21 -6.05 -9.09 -5.97
N ALA A 22 -6.98 -9.36 -6.88
CA ALA A 22 -8.16 -8.53 -7.08
C ALA A 22 -9.01 -8.37 -5.80
N MET A 23 -9.29 -9.46 -5.08
CA MET A 23 -10.03 -9.39 -3.81
C MET A 23 -9.29 -8.59 -2.73
N PHE A 24 -7.95 -8.63 -2.73
CA PHE A 24 -7.15 -7.82 -1.82
C PHE A 24 -7.18 -6.33 -2.19
N LEU A 25 -7.09 -6.01 -3.48
CA LEU A 25 -7.26 -4.64 -4.01
C LEU A 25 -8.67 -4.08 -3.73
N GLU A 26 -9.70 -4.94 -3.73
CA GLU A 26 -11.06 -4.59 -3.28
C GLU A 26 -11.15 -4.29 -1.76
N GLY A 27 -10.05 -4.44 -1.01
CA GLY A 27 -9.97 -4.10 0.41
C GLY A 27 -10.18 -5.28 1.35
N LYS A 28 -10.38 -6.52 0.86
CA LYS A 28 -10.54 -7.69 1.74
C LYS A 28 -9.23 -8.04 2.44
N SER A 29 -9.31 -8.50 3.69
CA SER A 29 -8.11 -8.96 4.43
C SER A 29 -7.70 -10.37 4.00
N PRO A 30 -6.42 -10.77 4.22
CA PRO A 30 -5.98 -12.14 3.95
C PRO A 30 -6.83 -13.20 4.68
N HIS A 31 -7.37 -12.85 5.85
CA HIS A 31 -8.28 -13.72 6.59
C HIS A 31 -9.66 -13.82 5.90
N ALA A 32 -10.26 -12.69 5.51
CA ALA A 32 -11.52 -12.69 4.77
C ALA A 32 -11.41 -13.47 3.45
N ILE A 33 -10.34 -13.24 2.70
CA ILE A 33 -10.05 -13.96 1.44
C ILE A 33 -9.93 -15.46 1.71
N SER A 34 -9.21 -15.87 2.76
CA SER A 34 -9.08 -17.29 3.11
C SER A 34 -10.42 -17.95 3.44
N LYS A 35 -11.34 -17.22 4.07
CA LYS A 35 -12.68 -17.72 4.39
C LYS A 35 -13.51 -17.89 3.11
N ILE A 36 -13.56 -16.86 2.26
CA ILE A 36 -14.27 -16.90 0.97
C ILE A 36 -13.80 -18.09 0.13
N LEU A 37 -12.49 -18.27 -0.01
CA LEU A 37 -11.92 -19.37 -0.79
C LEU A 37 -12.09 -20.76 -0.13
N THR A 38 -12.31 -20.81 1.19
CA THR A 38 -12.61 -22.09 1.88
C THR A 38 -14.08 -22.46 1.74
N ASP A 39 -14.97 -21.47 1.69
CA ASP A 39 -16.41 -21.66 1.55
C ASP A 39 -16.80 -22.04 0.10
N GLU A 40 -15.94 -21.73 -0.88
CA GLU A 40 -16.12 -22.12 -2.28
C GLU A 40 -15.61 -23.55 -2.55
N PRO A 41 -16.45 -24.47 -3.05
CA PRO A 41 -16.09 -25.89 -3.24
C PRO A 41 -15.06 -26.11 -4.38
N GLU A 42 -14.95 -25.20 -5.34
CA GLU A 42 -14.12 -25.36 -6.55
C GLU A 42 -12.67 -24.86 -6.38
N THR A 43 -12.36 -24.11 -5.32
CA THR A 43 -11.03 -23.53 -5.12
C THR A 43 -10.15 -24.37 -4.21
N LEU A 44 -9.41 -25.32 -4.80
CA LEU A 44 -8.41 -26.11 -4.09
C LEU A 44 -7.09 -25.34 -3.95
N THR A 45 -6.43 -25.49 -2.80
CA THR A 45 -5.04 -25.04 -2.63
C THR A 45 -4.10 -25.81 -3.55
N VAL A 46 -2.86 -25.33 -3.70
CA VAL A 46 -1.81 -26.00 -4.51
C VAL A 46 -1.54 -27.44 -4.06
N ILE A 47 -1.86 -27.79 -2.80
CA ILE A 47 -1.70 -29.14 -2.22
C ILE A 47 -3.01 -29.97 -2.31
N GLY A 48 -4.03 -29.47 -3.01
CA GLY A 48 -5.33 -30.14 -3.15
C GLY A 48 -6.20 -30.10 -1.90
N LYS A 49 -5.92 -29.21 -0.93
CA LYS A 49 -6.75 -29.04 0.26
C LYS A 49 -7.80 -27.96 0.05
N GLN A 50 -9.00 -28.18 0.58
CA GLN A 50 -10.11 -27.21 0.56
C GLN A 50 -9.87 -26.00 1.46
N LYS A 51 -9.18 -26.21 2.60
CA LYS A 51 -9.00 -25.17 3.61
C LYS A 51 -7.84 -24.25 3.27
N TRP A 52 -8.15 -22.97 3.02
CA TRP A 52 -7.16 -21.93 2.80
C TRP A 52 -6.73 -21.33 4.14
N ASN A 53 -5.42 -21.29 4.38
CA ASN A 53 -4.87 -20.63 5.56
C ASN A 53 -4.52 -19.16 5.23
N PRO A 54 -4.79 -18.20 6.15
CA PRO A 54 -4.41 -16.80 5.96
C PRO A 54 -2.91 -16.60 5.71
N SER A 55 -2.05 -17.45 6.29
CA SER A 55 -0.60 -17.43 6.05
C SER A 55 -0.24 -17.78 4.61
N THR A 56 -0.96 -18.70 3.99
CA THR A 56 -0.79 -19.06 2.57
C THR A 56 -1.18 -17.89 1.68
N ILE A 57 -2.33 -17.24 1.94
CA ILE A 57 -2.75 -16.04 1.21
C ILE A 57 -1.70 -14.92 1.36
N LYS A 58 -1.20 -14.70 2.57
CA LYS A 58 -0.14 -13.73 2.82
C LYS A 58 1.11 -14.05 2.00
N SER A 59 1.55 -15.30 2.01
CA SER A 59 2.70 -15.74 1.21
C SER A 59 2.49 -15.58 -0.29
N ILE A 60 1.27 -15.70 -0.80
CA ILE A 60 0.96 -15.46 -2.22
C ILE A 60 1.06 -13.98 -2.56
N LEU A 61 0.54 -13.12 -1.68
CA LEU A 61 0.55 -11.67 -1.87
C LEU A 61 1.95 -11.05 -1.71
N THR A 62 2.86 -11.66 -0.94
CA THR A 62 4.22 -11.09 -0.69
C THR A 62 5.33 -11.70 -1.55
N ASN A 63 5.04 -12.70 -2.37
CA ASN A 63 6.07 -13.44 -3.10
C ASN A 63 6.37 -12.77 -4.45
N GLU A 64 7.60 -12.27 -4.58
CA GLU A 64 8.10 -11.57 -5.77
C GLU A 64 8.04 -12.40 -7.05
N LYS A 65 7.97 -13.73 -6.93
CA LYS A 65 7.81 -14.63 -8.09
C LYS A 65 6.56 -14.31 -8.90
N TYR A 66 5.49 -13.84 -8.28
CA TYR A 66 4.26 -13.53 -9.01
C TYR A 66 4.39 -12.32 -9.94
N LYS A 67 5.37 -11.43 -9.70
CA LYS A 67 5.72 -10.31 -10.60
C LYS A 67 6.86 -10.64 -11.58
N GLY A 68 7.29 -11.90 -11.64
CA GLY A 68 8.35 -12.36 -12.54
C GLY A 68 9.77 -12.29 -11.97
N ASP A 69 9.95 -11.72 -10.78
CA ASP A 69 11.25 -11.60 -10.13
C ASP A 69 11.60 -12.86 -9.33
N ALA A 70 12.88 -13.10 -9.09
CA ALA A 70 13.33 -14.23 -8.28
C ALA A 70 14.43 -13.81 -7.30
N LEU A 71 14.14 -13.92 -6.00
CA LEU A 71 15.16 -13.83 -4.97
C LEU A 71 15.71 -15.23 -4.67
N LEU A 72 16.98 -15.44 -5.01
CA LEU A 72 17.71 -16.68 -4.78
C LEU A 72 18.32 -16.70 -3.37
N GLN A 73 18.50 -17.89 -2.82
CA GLN A 73 19.15 -18.12 -1.51
C GLN A 73 18.47 -17.46 -0.30
N LYS A 74 17.13 -17.38 -0.27
CA LYS A 74 16.35 -16.93 0.89
C LYS A 74 16.58 -17.75 2.17
N SER A 75 17.03 -18.99 2.02
CA SER A 75 17.42 -19.87 3.11
C SER A 75 18.63 -20.70 2.71
N TYR A 76 19.45 -21.03 3.68
CA TYR A 76 20.64 -21.86 3.50
C TYR A 76 20.69 -22.95 4.57
N THR A 77 21.44 -24.00 4.28
CA THR A 77 21.66 -25.10 5.23
C THR A 77 22.82 -24.71 6.14
N VAL A 78 22.56 -24.56 7.44
CA VAL A 78 23.57 -24.14 8.44
C VAL A 78 24.57 -25.26 8.70
N ASP A 79 24.06 -26.49 8.78
CA ASP A 79 24.85 -27.67 9.06
C ASP A 79 24.46 -28.80 8.10
N PHE A 80 25.47 -29.32 7.41
CA PHE A 80 25.33 -30.37 6.40
C PHE A 80 24.90 -31.71 7.01
N LEU A 81 25.18 -31.93 8.31
CA LEU A 81 24.87 -33.18 9.00
C LEU A 81 23.41 -33.20 9.48
N SER A 82 22.96 -32.14 10.14
CA SER A 82 21.57 -31.99 10.61
C SER A 82 20.58 -31.55 9.53
N LYS A 83 21.07 -31.03 8.38
CA LYS A 83 20.26 -30.43 7.30
C LYS A 83 19.33 -29.32 7.78
N GLU A 84 19.67 -28.67 8.89
CA GLU A 84 18.90 -27.55 9.42
C GLU A 84 18.98 -26.35 8.47
N LYS A 85 17.81 -25.84 8.09
CA LYS A 85 17.69 -24.68 7.20
C LYS A 85 17.38 -23.44 8.03
N LYS A 86 18.19 -22.40 7.86
CA LYS A 86 17.95 -21.08 8.44
C LYS A 86 17.59 -20.09 7.33
N ALA A 87 16.73 -19.12 7.66
CA ALA A 87 16.54 -17.96 6.79
C ALA A 87 17.86 -17.19 6.67
N ASN A 88 18.14 -16.70 5.48
CA ASN A 88 19.33 -15.89 5.22
C ASN A 88 19.02 -14.43 5.58
N GLU A 89 19.70 -13.90 6.60
CA GLU A 89 19.60 -12.52 7.08
C GLU A 89 20.82 -11.68 6.65
N GLY A 90 21.67 -12.24 5.78
CA GLY A 90 22.90 -11.62 5.30
C GLY A 90 24.15 -12.49 5.45
N GLU A 91 24.00 -13.73 5.97
CA GLU A 91 25.13 -14.64 6.14
C GLU A 91 25.71 -15.15 4.81
N ILE A 92 24.91 -15.17 3.74
CA ILE A 92 25.35 -15.58 2.40
C ILE A 92 24.80 -14.57 1.36
N PRO A 93 25.54 -14.25 0.27
CA PRO A 93 25.04 -13.38 -0.78
C PRO A 93 23.67 -13.80 -1.34
N GLN A 94 22.72 -12.87 -1.33
CA GLN A 94 21.41 -13.04 -1.94
C GLN A 94 21.42 -12.38 -3.31
N TYR A 95 20.88 -13.08 -4.31
CA TYR A 95 20.82 -12.57 -5.68
C TYR A 95 19.38 -12.31 -6.06
N TYR A 96 19.08 -11.05 -6.40
CA TYR A 96 17.78 -10.64 -6.90
C TYR A 96 17.82 -10.55 -8.42
N VAL A 97 17.06 -11.42 -9.08
CA VAL A 97 16.98 -11.47 -10.55
C VAL A 97 15.64 -10.88 -10.98
N LYS A 98 15.69 -9.76 -11.71
CA LYS A 98 14.49 -9.14 -12.32
C LYS A 98 14.07 -9.89 -13.58
N GLY A 99 12.77 -10.07 -13.79
CA GLY A 99 12.24 -10.66 -15.04
C GLY A 99 12.72 -12.08 -15.34
N ASN A 100 12.91 -12.90 -14.30
CA ASN A 100 13.38 -14.28 -14.42
C ASN A 100 12.38 -15.21 -15.14
N HIS A 101 11.08 -14.90 -15.10
CA HIS A 101 10.03 -15.68 -15.74
C HIS A 101 8.78 -14.82 -16.02
N GLU A 102 7.86 -15.36 -16.80
CA GLU A 102 6.60 -14.68 -17.13
C GLU A 102 5.81 -14.35 -15.86
N ALA A 103 5.47 -13.07 -15.69
CA ALA A 103 4.77 -12.58 -14.53
C ALA A 103 3.28 -12.95 -14.58
N ILE A 104 2.73 -13.40 -13.45
CA ILE A 104 1.28 -13.65 -13.32
C ILE A 104 0.54 -12.33 -13.06
N ILE A 105 1.18 -11.42 -12.32
CA ILE A 105 0.70 -10.11 -11.89
C ILE A 105 1.70 -9.04 -12.38
N GLN A 106 1.19 -7.89 -12.82
CA GLN A 106 2.02 -6.75 -13.20
C GLN A 106 2.83 -6.22 -12.00
N PRO A 107 4.09 -5.78 -12.18
CA PRO A 107 4.92 -5.24 -11.10
C PRO A 107 4.23 -4.12 -10.31
N GLU A 108 3.53 -3.22 -10.99
CA GLU A 108 2.83 -2.07 -10.42
C GLU A 108 1.72 -2.54 -9.45
N VAL A 109 0.96 -3.55 -9.85
CA VAL A 109 -0.08 -4.16 -9.01
C VAL A 109 0.52 -4.85 -7.78
N PHE A 110 1.68 -5.48 -7.92
CA PHE A 110 2.37 -6.12 -6.81
C PHE A 110 2.85 -5.10 -5.78
N ASP A 111 3.45 -3.99 -6.25
CA ASP A 111 3.96 -2.93 -5.40
C ASP A 111 2.81 -2.21 -4.66
N MET A 112 1.68 -1.96 -5.34
CA MET A 112 0.46 -1.44 -4.71
C MET A 112 -0.05 -2.35 -3.58
N VAL A 113 -0.02 -3.68 -3.78
CA VAL A 113 -0.39 -4.66 -2.75
C VAL A 113 0.59 -4.65 -1.58
N GLN A 114 1.91 -4.52 -1.82
CA GLN A 114 2.90 -4.42 -0.75
C GLN A 114 2.66 -3.16 0.10
N ASN A 115 2.38 -2.02 -0.53
CA ASN A 115 2.07 -0.78 0.17
C ASN A 115 0.82 -0.93 1.05
N MET A 116 -0.25 -1.50 0.49
CA MET A 116 -1.46 -1.81 1.28
C MET A 116 -1.21 -2.82 2.41
N MET A 117 -0.31 -3.77 2.23
CA MET A 117 0.11 -4.69 3.30
C MET A 117 0.92 -4.00 4.39
N ALA A 118 1.81 -3.07 4.03
CA ALA A 118 2.60 -2.29 4.96
C ALA A 118 1.72 -1.40 5.84
N LEU A 119 0.74 -0.71 5.24
CA LEU A 119 -0.27 0.09 5.94
C LEU A 119 -1.11 -0.75 6.94
N ARG A 120 -1.25 -2.05 6.70
CA ARG A 120 -1.98 -2.99 7.56
C ARG A 120 -1.14 -3.57 8.71
N LYS A 121 0.16 -3.25 8.84
CA LYS A 121 1.02 -3.78 9.92
C LYS A 121 0.54 -3.34 11.31
N THR A 122 0.91 -4.16 12.30
CA THR A 122 0.44 -4.11 13.69
C THR A 122 0.82 -2.83 14.44
N GLY A 123 -0.14 -2.28 15.19
CA GLY A 123 0.02 -1.11 16.06
C GLY A 123 -1.35 -0.62 16.56
N LYS A 124 -1.39 0.54 17.23
CA LYS A 124 -2.64 1.18 17.70
C LYS A 124 -3.62 1.53 16.55
N ASN A 125 -3.13 1.56 15.30
CA ASN A 125 -3.88 1.84 14.08
C ASN A 125 -4.14 0.60 13.22
N ARG A 126 -4.31 -0.59 13.83
CA ARG A 126 -4.64 -1.81 13.09
C ARG A 126 -5.95 -1.61 12.31
N ILE A 127 -5.87 -1.65 10.98
CA ILE A 127 -7.03 -1.65 10.10
C ILE A 127 -7.76 -3.00 10.25
N SER A 128 -8.89 -2.98 10.96
CA SER A 128 -9.81 -4.13 11.03
C SER A 128 -10.65 -4.15 9.76
N THR A 129 -10.82 -5.33 9.15
CA THR A 129 -11.78 -5.56 8.06
C THR A 129 -12.95 -6.44 8.52
N ALA A 130 -13.20 -6.51 9.83
CA ALA A 130 -14.26 -7.36 10.37
C ALA A 130 -15.66 -6.92 9.91
N ASN A 131 -15.79 -5.63 9.58
CA ASN A 131 -16.99 -5.03 9.01
C ASN A 131 -16.56 -3.90 8.04
N VAL A 132 -17.40 -3.59 7.06
CA VAL A 132 -17.19 -2.61 5.98
C VAL A 132 -16.77 -1.23 6.52
N PHE A 133 -17.37 -0.79 7.63
CA PHE A 133 -17.08 0.53 8.21
C PHE A 133 -15.91 0.52 9.21
N SER A 134 -15.28 -0.64 9.42
CA SER A 134 -14.16 -0.74 10.35
C SER A 134 -12.98 0.04 9.83
N SER A 135 -12.38 0.90 10.67
CA SER A 135 -11.26 1.77 10.28
C SER A 135 -11.62 2.78 9.18
N LYS A 136 -12.92 3.09 9.04
CA LYS A 136 -13.43 4.12 8.13
C LYS A 136 -14.11 5.27 8.87
N ILE A 137 -14.36 5.14 10.17
CA ILE A 137 -15.06 6.17 10.96
C ILE A 137 -14.12 6.73 12.04
N ARG A 138 -13.89 8.04 12.00
CA ARG A 138 -13.03 8.79 12.92
C ARG A 138 -13.86 9.77 13.76
N CYS A 139 -13.42 9.98 15.00
CA CYS A 139 -14.03 10.92 15.94
C CYS A 139 -13.48 12.32 15.72
N GLY A 140 -14.34 13.30 15.45
CA GLY A 140 -13.95 14.71 15.31
C GLY A 140 -13.46 15.36 16.62
N ASP A 141 -13.88 14.86 17.79
CA ASP A 141 -13.44 15.42 19.08
C ASP A 141 -12.00 15.02 19.46
N CYS A 142 -11.62 13.75 19.26
CA CYS A 142 -10.34 13.22 19.77
C CYS A 142 -9.44 12.61 18.70
N GLY A 143 -9.88 12.60 17.44
CA GLY A 143 -9.21 11.92 16.32
C GLY A 143 -9.17 10.39 16.46
N GLY A 144 -9.88 9.80 17.43
CA GLY A 144 -9.91 8.36 17.66
C GLY A 144 -10.78 7.61 16.67
N TRP A 145 -10.43 6.36 16.39
CA TRP A 145 -11.27 5.49 15.57
C TRP A 145 -12.52 5.05 16.33
N TYR A 146 -13.63 4.98 15.61
CA TYR A 146 -14.84 4.31 16.09
C TYR A 146 -14.67 2.80 16.04
N GLY A 147 -15.25 2.11 17.01
CA GLY A 147 -15.32 0.66 17.04
C GLY A 147 -16.76 0.18 17.07
N SER A 148 -17.01 -0.96 16.41
CA SER A 148 -18.29 -1.66 16.49
C SER A 148 -18.47 -2.24 17.90
N LYS A 149 -19.62 -1.92 18.51
CA LYS A 149 -20.11 -2.50 19.77
C LYS A 149 -21.46 -3.17 19.50
N VAL A 150 -21.72 -4.28 20.17
CA VAL A 150 -23.03 -4.94 20.12
C VAL A 150 -23.83 -4.48 21.33
N TRP A 151 -24.98 -3.87 21.09
CA TRP A 151 -25.94 -3.52 22.14
C TRP A 151 -27.08 -4.53 22.15
N HIS A 152 -27.64 -4.77 23.33
CA HIS A 152 -28.73 -5.73 23.55
C HIS A 152 -28.40 -7.15 23.01
N SER A 153 -27.17 -7.64 23.22
CA SER A 153 -26.66 -8.88 22.62
C SER A 153 -27.53 -10.12 22.84
N ASN A 154 -28.25 -10.16 23.98
CA ASN A 154 -29.02 -11.32 24.42
C ASN A 154 -30.53 -11.17 24.15
N THR A 155 -30.95 -10.15 23.41
CA THR A 155 -32.38 -9.91 23.13
C THR A 155 -32.64 -9.78 21.63
N LYS A 156 -33.93 -9.82 21.24
CA LYS A 156 -34.37 -9.60 19.86
C LYS A 156 -34.04 -8.20 19.31
N TYR A 157 -33.66 -7.27 20.17
CA TYR A 157 -33.27 -5.90 19.81
C TYR A 157 -31.75 -5.76 19.64
N ARG A 158 -31.03 -6.89 19.47
CA ARG A 158 -29.60 -6.91 19.19
C ARG A 158 -29.29 -6.01 18.01
N ARG A 159 -28.53 -4.95 18.25
CA ARG A 159 -28.10 -4.00 17.22
C ARG A 159 -26.61 -3.74 17.32
N ARG A 160 -26.00 -3.45 16.18
CA ARG A 160 -24.62 -2.98 16.11
C ARG A 160 -24.63 -1.46 16.14
N VAL A 161 -23.76 -0.89 16.96
CA VAL A 161 -23.53 0.55 17.01
C VAL A 161 -22.03 0.84 16.94
N TRP A 162 -21.69 1.94 16.29
CA TRP A 162 -20.36 2.48 16.16
C TRP A 162 -20.21 3.60 17.17
N ARG A 163 -19.17 3.52 17.99
CA ARG A 163 -18.86 4.53 19.00
C ARG A 163 -17.36 4.73 19.05
N CYS A 164 -16.93 5.98 19.29
CA CYS A 164 -15.54 6.30 19.55
C CYS A 164 -14.96 5.32 20.61
N ASN A 165 -13.85 4.65 20.26
CA ASN A 165 -13.19 3.72 21.19
C ASN A 165 -12.64 4.43 22.42
N ARG A 166 -12.15 5.66 22.23
CA ARG A 166 -11.51 6.50 23.25
C ARG A 166 -12.51 7.36 24.05
N LYS A 167 -13.83 7.14 23.88
CA LYS A 167 -14.88 7.99 24.48
C LYS A 167 -14.77 8.14 26.00
N TYR A 168 -14.20 7.15 26.68
CA TYR A 168 -14.02 7.13 28.14
C TYR A 168 -12.56 6.95 28.56
N GLU A 169 -11.59 7.11 27.66
CA GLU A 169 -10.16 6.94 27.98
C GLU A 169 -9.52 8.19 28.58
N ASN A 170 -9.97 9.38 28.18
CA ASN A 170 -9.49 10.67 28.70
C ASN A 170 -10.45 11.22 29.76
N ASP A 171 -9.95 12.14 30.60
CA ASP A 171 -10.78 12.87 31.58
C ASP A 171 -11.92 13.62 30.89
N ASP A 172 -11.63 14.25 29.73
CA ASP A 172 -12.63 14.84 28.85
C ASP A 172 -13.22 13.79 27.89
N LYS A 173 -14.47 13.42 28.16
CA LYS A 173 -15.22 12.44 27.35
C LYS A 173 -15.63 13.03 26.01
N CYS A 174 -15.41 12.28 24.93
CA CYS A 174 -15.91 12.65 23.60
C CYS A 174 -17.45 12.73 23.61
N GLN A 175 -17.98 13.85 23.11
CA GLN A 175 -19.42 14.10 23.02
C GLN A 175 -20.00 13.68 21.67
N THR A 176 -19.17 13.20 20.75
CA THR A 176 -19.63 12.69 19.45
C THR A 176 -20.70 11.58 19.60
N PRO A 177 -21.71 11.55 18.71
CA PRO A 177 -22.80 10.59 18.77
C PRO A 177 -22.33 9.17 18.43
N HIS A 178 -23.20 8.19 18.70
CA HIS A 178 -23.05 6.84 18.17
C HIS A 178 -23.80 6.74 16.85
N LEU A 179 -23.34 5.86 15.97
CA LEU A 179 -23.99 5.60 14.68
C LEU A 179 -24.40 4.14 14.59
N THR A 180 -25.46 3.84 13.86
CA THR A 180 -25.89 2.50 13.49
C THR A 180 -25.34 2.12 12.13
N ASP A 181 -25.42 0.84 11.76
CA ASP A 181 -24.99 0.40 10.42
C ASP A 181 -25.80 1.13 9.32
N ASP A 182 -27.08 1.41 9.53
CA ASP A 182 -27.95 2.04 8.53
C ASP A 182 -27.70 3.56 8.42
N GLU A 183 -27.48 4.26 9.54
CA GLU A 183 -27.09 5.67 9.51
C GLU A 183 -25.78 5.90 8.73
N VAL A 184 -24.78 5.01 8.89
CA VAL A 184 -23.52 5.12 8.13
C VAL A 184 -23.75 4.92 6.64
N LYS A 185 -24.64 3.99 6.24
CA LYS A 185 -25.00 3.78 4.84
C LYS A 185 -25.71 4.99 4.25
N GLU A 186 -26.67 5.56 4.97
CA GLU A 186 -27.41 6.74 4.53
C GLU A 186 -26.49 7.96 4.39
N LEU A 187 -25.56 8.15 5.33
CA LEU A 187 -24.54 9.21 5.25
C LEU A 187 -23.67 9.04 4.00
N PHE A 188 -23.25 7.82 3.71
CA PHE A 188 -22.49 7.54 2.48
C PHE A 188 -23.30 7.84 1.22
N ILE A 189 -24.54 7.34 1.12
CA ILE A 189 -25.39 7.54 -0.07
C ILE A 189 -25.61 9.04 -0.31
N LYS A 190 -25.91 9.81 0.74
CA LYS A 190 -26.08 11.26 0.65
C LYS A 190 -24.80 11.95 0.18
N ALA A 191 -23.66 11.64 0.80
CA ALA A 191 -22.39 12.26 0.43
C ALA A 191 -21.96 11.91 -0.99
N ALA A 192 -22.12 10.64 -1.39
CA ALA A 192 -21.75 10.17 -2.71
C ALA A 192 -22.64 10.79 -3.79
N ASN A 193 -23.96 10.90 -3.57
CA ASN A 193 -24.86 11.54 -4.51
C ASN A 193 -24.56 13.04 -4.66
N GLN A 194 -24.25 13.76 -3.58
CA GLN A 194 -23.79 15.15 -3.67
C GLN A 194 -22.52 15.29 -4.50
N LEU A 195 -21.57 14.35 -4.36
CA LEU A 195 -20.34 14.35 -5.14
C LEU A 195 -20.58 13.97 -6.61
N ILE A 196 -21.51 13.05 -6.89
CA ILE A 196 -21.92 12.66 -8.24
C ILE A 196 -22.59 13.83 -8.98
N GLU A 197 -23.39 14.65 -8.29
CA GLU A 197 -24.06 15.82 -8.88
C GLU A 197 -23.07 16.87 -9.41
N ILE A 198 -21.89 16.98 -8.79
CA ILE A 198 -20.83 17.93 -9.18
C ILE A 198 -19.66 17.24 -9.91
N LYS A 199 -19.80 15.97 -10.31
CA LYS A 199 -18.68 15.17 -10.84
C LYS A 199 -18.01 15.79 -12.07
N ASP A 200 -18.80 16.38 -12.98
CA ASP A 200 -18.27 16.99 -14.21
C ASP A 200 -17.41 18.22 -13.90
N GLU A 201 -17.80 19.00 -12.88
CA GLU A 201 -17.02 20.14 -12.41
C GLU A 201 -15.75 19.70 -11.69
N ILE A 202 -15.82 18.66 -10.85
CA ILE A 202 -14.65 18.08 -10.18
C ILE A 202 -13.63 17.59 -11.22
N ILE A 203 -14.08 16.82 -12.23
CA ILE A 203 -13.20 16.29 -13.27
C ILE A 203 -12.50 17.42 -14.01
N ARG A 204 -13.24 18.45 -14.44
CA ARG A 204 -12.65 19.61 -15.14
C ARG A 204 -11.64 20.36 -14.26
N ASN A 205 -12.01 20.67 -13.02
CA ASN A 205 -11.13 21.41 -12.10
C ASN A 205 -9.86 20.60 -11.78
N PHE A 206 -9.97 19.27 -11.67
CA PHE A 206 -8.82 18.40 -11.51
C PHE A 206 -7.91 18.42 -12.74
N GLU A 207 -8.45 18.30 -13.94
CA GLU A 207 -7.65 18.36 -15.17
C GLU A 207 -6.88 19.68 -15.29
N GLU A 208 -7.48 20.80 -14.89
CA GLU A 208 -6.83 22.12 -14.87
C GLU A 208 -5.74 22.23 -13.78
N ALA A 209 -5.98 21.67 -12.58
CA ALA A 209 -5.05 21.74 -11.46
C ALA A 209 -3.98 20.64 -11.44
N LYS A 210 -4.14 19.60 -12.26
CA LYS A 210 -3.32 18.38 -12.26
C LYS A 210 -1.82 18.68 -12.37
N GLU A 211 -1.44 19.49 -13.34
CA GLU A 211 -0.03 19.82 -13.60
C GLU A 211 0.56 20.62 -12.44
N PHE A 212 -0.23 21.49 -11.81
CA PHE A 212 0.22 22.28 -10.66
C PHE A 212 0.37 21.45 -9.38
N LEU A 213 -0.57 20.52 -9.12
CA LEU A 213 -0.58 19.71 -7.90
C LEU A 213 0.37 18.52 -7.96
N PHE A 214 0.49 17.88 -9.13
CA PHE A 214 1.22 16.63 -9.31
C PHE A 214 2.39 16.72 -10.28
N GLY A 215 2.65 17.90 -10.86
CA GLY A 215 3.77 18.12 -11.76
C GLY A 215 5.09 17.67 -11.13
N THR A 216 5.82 16.83 -11.85
CA THR A 216 7.15 16.34 -11.45
C THR A 216 8.27 16.90 -12.30
N ALA A 217 7.99 17.79 -13.25
CA ALA A 217 8.98 18.26 -14.23
C ALA A 217 10.25 18.84 -13.59
N GLU A 218 10.12 19.68 -12.57
CA GLU A 218 11.27 20.25 -11.85
C GLU A 218 12.03 19.20 -11.05
N LEU A 219 11.33 18.30 -10.35
CA LEU A 219 11.93 17.22 -9.57
C LEU A 219 12.65 16.21 -10.48
N SER A 220 12.07 15.87 -11.63
CA SER A 220 12.71 15.01 -12.64
C SER A 220 13.97 15.66 -13.20
N LYS A 221 13.97 16.99 -13.39
CA LYS A 221 15.19 17.73 -13.78
C LYS A 221 16.25 17.69 -12.68
N GLU A 222 15.87 17.90 -11.42
CA GLU A 222 16.77 17.78 -10.27
C GLU A 222 17.34 16.36 -10.16
N GLN A 223 16.53 15.33 -10.39
CA GLN A 223 16.96 13.94 -10.40
C GLN A 223 18.06 13.69 -11.46
N GLU A 224 17.86 14.17 -12.69
CA GLU A 224 18.85 14.03 -13.76
C GLU A 224 20.16 14.76 -13.43
N GLU A 225 20.08 15.96 -12.85
CA GLU A 225 21.25 16.74 -12.42
C GLU A 225 22.03 16.02 -11.29
N LEU A 226 21.32 15.50 -10.29
CA LEU A 226 21.93 14.73 -9.18
C LEU A 226 22.57 13.43 -9.66
N GLU A 227 21.93 12.70 -10.59
CA GLU A 227 22.49 11.49 -11.19
C GLU A 227 23.76 11.81 -12.01
N SER A 228 23.76 12.94 -12.74
CA SER A 228 24.97 13.42 -13.42
C SER A 228 26.09 13.77 -12.43
N ASN A 229 25.76 14.45 -11.33
CA ASN A 229 26.74 14.84 -10.31
C ASN A 229 27.35 13.61 -9.60
N LEU A 230 26.55 12.59 -9.29
CA LEU A 230 27.06 11.34 -8.71
C LEU A 230 28.05 10.63 -9.64
N ASN A 231 27.77 10.60 -10.95
CA ASN A 231 28.69 10.01 -11.92
C ASN A 231 30.02 10.79 -11.96
N GLN A 232 29.98 12.13 -11.93
CA GLN A 232 31.19 12.96 -11.89
C GLN A 232 31.99 12.74 -10.60
N LEU A 233 31.33 12.73 -9.43
CA LEU A 233 32.00 12.47 -8.15
C LEU A 233 32.62 11.06 -8.11
N ALA A 234 31.93 10.05 -8.67
CA ALA A 234 32.47 8.70 -8.78
C ALA A 234 33.72 8.67 -9.66
N ASP A 235 33.72 9.38 -10.78
CA ASP A 235 34.89 9.49 -11.67
C ASP A 235 36.06 10.21 -10.98
N GLU A 236 35.80 11.28 -10.23
CA GLU A 236 36.81 12.00 -9.44
C GLU A 236 37.42 11.14 -8.34
N ILE A 237 36.59 10.41 -7.57
CA ILE A 237 37.04 9.46 -6.56
C ILE A 237 37.93 8.38 -7.19
N ASN A 238 37.50 7.81 -8.31
CA ASN A 238 38.28 6.80 -9.04
C ASN A 238 39.60 7.37 -9.58
N ALA A 239 39.62 8.61 -10.05
CA ALA A 239 40.84 9.28 -10.49
C ALA A 239 41.82 9.46 -9.31
N LEU A 240 41.32 9.92 -8.16
CA LEU A 240 42.11 10.13 -6.95
C LEU A 240 42.73 8.82 -6.42
N ILE A 241 41.95 7.73 -6.42
CA ILE A 241 42.43 6.38 -6.07
C ILE A 241 43.54 5.91 -7.04
N ASN A 242 43.33 6.09 -8.35
CA ASN A 242 44.30 5.70 -9.37
C ASN A 242 45.60 6.51 -9.30
N GLU A 243 45.53 7.79 -8.95
CA GLU A 243 46.69 8.66 -8.82
C GLU A 243 47.54 8.28 -7.61
N ASN A 244 46.91 8.03 -6.46
CA ASN A 244 47.57 7.52 -5.26
C ASN A 244 48.22 6.14 -5.47
N ALA A 245 47.64 5.29 -6.32
CA ALA A 245 48.25 4.00 -6.68
C ALA A 245 49.51 4.14 -7.54
N ARG A 246 49.71 5.28 -8.23
CA ARG A 246 50.83 5.51 -9.17
C ARG A 246 51.92 6.42 -8.59
N ILE A 247 51.54 7.36 -7.74
CA ILE A 247 52.42 8.41 -7.22
C ILE A 247 52.35 8.38 -5.69
N ALA A 248 53.50 8.48 -5.02
CA ALA A 248 53.54 8.64 -3.57
C ALA A 248 53.06 10.05 -3.20
N ILE A 249 51.78 10.17 -2.87
CA ILE A 249 51.12 11.39 -2.39
C ILE A 249 51.23 11.45 -0.86
N ASP A 250 51.22 12.66 -0.29
CA ASP A 250 51.05 12.83 1.15
C ASP A 250 49.71 12.21 1.60
N GLN A 251 49.80 11.23 2.50
CA GLN A 251 48.63 10.45 2.94
C GLN A 251 47.58 11.33 3.64
N ALA A 252 47.99 12.38 4.34
CA ALA A 252 47.06 13.25 5.05
C ALA A 252 46.30 14.18 4.10
N GLU A 253 46.92 14.60 3.00
CA GLU A 253 46.24 15.36 1.93
C GLU A 253 45.29 14.48 1.11
N TYR A 254 45.72 13.26 0.76
CA TYR A 254 44.88 12.26 0.10
C TYR A 254 43.62 11.93 0.93
N GLU A 255 43.78 11.62 2.21
CA GLU A 255 42.65 11.30 3.10
C GLU A 255 41.66 12.47 3.21
N ARG A 256 42.12 13.72 3.26
CA ARG A 256 41.22 14.88 3.30
C ARG A 256 40.41 15.01 2.02
N ASN A 257 41.05 14.91 0.85
CA ASN A 257 40.37 15.07 -0.43
C ASN A 257 39.41 13.90 -0.68
N TYR A 258 39.84 12.68 -0.39
CA TYR A 258 39.00 11.49 -0.49
C TYR A 258 37.78 11.58 0.43
N ASN A 259 37.97 11.89 1.72
CA ASN A 259 36.85 12.02 2.65
C ASN A 259 35.91 13.16 2.27
N SER A 260 36.41 14.26 1.69
CA SER A 260 35.58 15.34 1.19
C SER A 260 34.71 14.91 0.00
N LEU A 261 35.29 14.19 -0.97
CA LEU A 261 34.56 13.70 -2.14
C LEU A 261 33.54 12.62 -1.76
N VAL A 262 33.91 11.69 -0.88
CA VAL A 262 32.97 10.68 -0.35
C VAL A 262 31.82 11.36 0.40
N LYS A 263 32.10 12.38 1.22
CA LYS A 263 31.04 13.14 1.90
C LYS A 263 30.06 13.79 0.92
N GLN A 264 30.57 14.40 -0.16
CA GLN A 264 29.71 15.00 -1.19
C GLN A 264 28.93 13.94 -1.97
N PHE A 265 29.54 12.78 -2.22
CA PHE A 265 28.87 11.64 -2.86
C PHE A 265 27.70 11.15 -2.00
N ASP A 266 27.94 10.89 -0.71
CA ASP A 266 26.92 10.43 0.24
C ASP A 266 25.77 11.46 0.35
N GLU A 267 26.09 12.76 0.48
CA GLU A 267 25.08 13.84 0.56
C GLU A 267 24.25 13.95 -0.73
N THR A 268 24.87 13.74 -1.89
CA THR A 268 24.18 13.77 -3.19
C THR A 268 23.32 12.52 -3.39
N GLU A 269 23.77 11.35 -2.93
CA GLU A 269 23.03 10.10 -2.96
C GLU A 269 21.80 10.15 -2.06
N ASP A 270 21.94 10.68 -0.84
CA ASP A 270 20.83 10.91 0.09
C ASP A 270 19.77 11.82 -0.54
N ARG A 271 20.19 12.96 -1.12
CA ARG A 271 19.27 13.88 -1.79
C ARG A 271 18.58 13.25 -2.99
N LEU A 272 19.30 12.46 -3.78
CA LEU A 272 18.71 11.73 -4.91
C LEU A 272 17.64 10.73 -4.43
N GLY A 273 17.88 10.07 -3.29
CA GLY A 273 16.90 9.22 -2.61
C GLY A 273 15.62 9.98 -2.28
N GLU A 274 15.75 11.13 -1.60
CA GLU A 274 14.61 11.99 -1.24
C GLU A 274 13.79 12.44 -2.46
N VAL A 275 14.47 12.92 -3.51
CA VAL A 275 13.81 13.40 -4.74
C VAL A 275 13.07 12.26 -5.43
N LYS A 276 13.68 11.07 -5.51
CA LYS A 276 13.03 9.88 -6.08
C LYS A 276 11.79 9.46 -5.29
N GLU A 277 11.85 9.50 -3.97
CA GLU A 277 10.70 9.22 -3.11
C GLU A 277 9.59 10.25 -3.31
N GLU A 278 9.93 11.54 -3.42
CA GLU A 278 8.96 12.61 -3.65
C GLU A 278 8.27 12.48 -5.01
N ILE A 279 9.01 12.21 -6.08
CA ILE A 279 8.47 11.94 -7.42
C ILE A 279 7.50 10.75 -7.37
N SER A 280 7.94 9.64 -6.77
CA SER A 280 7.13 8.42 -6.63
C SER A 280 5.85 8.68 -5.85
N MET A 281 5.92 9.46 -4.76
CA MET A 281 4.75 9.83 -3.96
C MET A 281 3.77 10.69 -4.76
N ARG A 282 4.25 11.73 -5.47
CA ARG A 282 3.40 12.60 -6.29
C ARG A 282 2.71 11.83 -7.42
N GLN A 283 3.46 11.01 -8.14
CA GLN A 283 2.91 10.15 -9.21
C GLN A 283 1.90 9.14 -8.65
N GLY A 284 2.23 8.47 -7.54
CA GLY A 284 1.32 7.52 -6.91
C GLY A 284 0.02 8.17 -6.41
N ASN A 285 0.09 9.40 -5.90
CA ASN A 285 -1.10 10.17 -5.52
C ASN A 285 -1.91 10.56 -6.77
N GLN A 286 -1.27 11.03 -7.83
CA GLN A 286 -1.93 11.36 -9.09
C GLN A 286 -2.69 10.16 -9.66
N GLU A 287 -2.05 8.99 -9.72
CA GLU A 287 -2.68 7.76 -10.20
C GLU A 287 -3.90 7.38 -9.36
N GLN A 288 -3.82 7.52 -8.03
CA GLN A 288 -4.95 7.25 -7.15
C GLN A 288 -6.15 8.17 -7.44
N VAL A 289 -5.90 9.47 -7.65
CA VAL A 289 -6.97 10.42 -7.97
C VAL A 289 -7.55 10.15 -9.36
N GLU A 290 -6.70 9.88 -10.36
CA GLU A 290 -7.18 9.52 -11.71
C GLU A 290 -8.01 8.23 -11.71
N MET A 291 -7.59 7.23 -10.94
CA MET A 291 -8.38 6.02 -10.74
C MET A 291 -9.73 6.31 -10.08
N PHE A 292 -9.76 7.20 -9.08
CA PHE A 292 -11.00 7.64 -8.45
C PHE A 292 -11.93 8.34 -9.45
N LEU A 293 -11.43 9.30 -10.21
CA LEU A 293 -12.23 10.05 -11.19
C LEU A 293 -12.79 9.13 -12.28
N LYS A 294 -11.99 8.19 -12.80
CA LYS A 294 -12.48 7.15 -13.74
C LYS A 294 -13.57 6.26 -13.17
N ASN A 295 -13.56 6.02 -11.85
CA ASN A 295 -14.63 5.27 -11.19
C ASN A 295 -15.86 6.16 -10.99
N LEU A 296 -15.67 7.42 -10.61
CA LEU A 296 -16.74 8.39 -10.40
C LEU A 296 -17.50 8.69 -11.69
N GLU A 297 -16.80 8.87 -12.80
CA GLU A 297 -17.38 9.12 -14.12
C GLU A 297 -18.41 8.04 -14.51
N LYS A 298 -18.07 6.78 -14.25
CA LYS A 298 -18.90 5.60 -14.53
C LYS A 298 -20.01 5.34 -13.52
N THR A 299 -20.09 6.15 -12.46
CA THR A 299 -21.05 5.97 -11.37
C THR A 299 -22.23 6.91 -11.59
N ASP A 300 -23.43 6.33 -11.58
CA ASP A 300 -24.70 7.05 -11.54
C ASP A 300 -25.20 7.17 -10.09
N LEU A 301 -26.26 7.95 -9.89
CA LEU A 301 -26.87 8.14 -8.57
C LEU A 301 -27.16 6.80 -7.89
N ILE A 302 -26.88 6.77 -6.59
CA ILE A 302 -26.88 5.57 -5.77
C ILE A 302 -28.16 5.56 -4.93
N ASP A 303 -28.98 4.53 -5.12
CA ASP A 303 -30.19 4.31 -4.31
C ASP A 303 -29.95 3.31 -3.17
N GLU A 304 -29.01 2.38 -3.35
CA GLU A 304 -28.69 1.32 -2.38
C GLU A 304 -27.20 1.29 -2.03
N PHE A 305 -26.90 0.90 -0.79
CA PHE A 305 -25.52 0.81 -0.34
C PHE A 305 -24.77 -0.36 -1.02
N ASP A 306 -23.72 -0.02 -1.77
CA ASP A 306 -22.75 -0.99 -2.30
C ASP A 306 -21.43 -0.92 -1.53
N GLU A 307 -21.05 -2.02 -0.87
CA GLU A 307 -19.79 -2.17 -0.13
C GLU A 307 -18.54 -1.94 -1.01
N ARG A 308 -18.58 -2.37 -2.28
CA ARG A 308 -17.45 -2.19 -3.22
C ARG A 308 -17.29 -0.73 -3.58
N LEU A 309 -18.40 -0.05 -3.85
CA LEU A 309 -18.40 1.37 -4.16
C LEU A 309 -17.90 2.18 -2.95
N PHE A 310 -18.41 1.88 -1.76
CA PHE A 310 -17.98 2.50 -0.51
C PHE A 310 -16.46 2.39 -0.30
N ASN A 311 -15.89 1.19 -0.43
CA ASN A 311 -14.46 0.97 -0.25
C ASN A 311 -13.59 1.64 -1.33
N ARG A 312 -14.15 1.88 -2.52
CA ARG A 312 -13.48 2.56 -3.62
C ARG A 312 -13.49 4.07 -3.44
N LEU A 313 -14.62 4.64 -3.03
CA LEU A 313 -14.81 6.09 -3.00
C LEU A 313 -14.39 6.71 -1.66
N VAL A 314 -14.77 6.11 -0.53
CA VAL A 314 -14.59 6.73 0.79
C VAL A 314 -13.20 6.43 1.34
N GLU A 315 -12.51 7.49 1.77
CA GLU A 315 -11.28 7.36 2.55
C GLU A 315 -11.60 7.27 4.04
N VAL A 316 -12.30 8.28 4.59
CA VAL A 316 -12.70 8.34 6.00
C VAL A 316 -13.99 9.14 6.19
N ILE A 317 -14.77 8.78 7.22
CA ILE A 317 -15.93 9.49 7.70
C ILE A 317 -15.58 10.07 9.07
N GLU A 318 -15.50 11.38 9.19
CA GLU A 318 -15.28 12.08 10.44
C GLU A 318 -16.61 12.50 11.07
N VAL A 319 -16.86 11.99 12.28
CA VAL A 319 -18.09 12.23 13.03
C VAL A 319 -17.83 13.30 14.09
N GLY A 320 -18.33 14.51 13.83
CA GLY A 320 -18.35 15.61 14.79
C GLY A 320 -19.53 15.54 15.75
N ARG A 321 -19.74 16.60 16.54
CA ARG A 321 -20.88 16.69 17.47
C ARG A 321 -22.20 16.96 16.76
N GLU A 322 -22.16 17.79 15.72
CA GLU A 322 -23.35 18.24 14.98
C GLU A 322 -23.31 17.89 13.50
N LYS A 323 -22.12 17.66 12.94
CA LYS A 323 -21.89 17.46 11.51
C LYS A 323 -21.07 16.22 11.26
N VAL A 324 -21.24 15.61 10.10
CA VAL A 324 -20.42 14.49 9.65
C VAL A 324 -19.75 14.87 8.33
N THR A 325 -18.43 14.75 8.27
CA THR A 325 -17.67 14.99 7.04
C THR A 325 -17.22 13.67 6.45
N VAL A 326 -17.56 13.41 5.19
CA VAL A 326 -17.06 12.28 4.42
C VAL A 326 -15.94 12.78 3.52
N THR A 327 -14.73 12.28 3.77
CA THR A 327 -13.56 12.51 2.93
C THR A 327 -13.42 11.36 1.95
N PHE A 328 -13.37 11.68 0.66
CA PHE A 328 -13.20 10.76 -0.44
C PHE A 328 -11.71 10.57 -0.78
N LYS A 329 -11.37 9.52 -1.54
CA LYS A 329 -9.97 9.19 -1.85
C LYS A 329 -9.26 10.19 -2.75
N ASP A 330 -10.00 11.03 -3.46
CA ASP A 330 -9.47 12.18 -4.20
C ASP A 330 -9.12 13.37 -3.29
N GLY A 331 -9.47 13.30 -1.99
CA GLY A 331 -9.33 14.40 -1.05
C GLY A 331 -10.55 15.33 -0.99
N SER A 332 -11.58 15.09 -1.81
CA SER A 332 -12.83 15.85 -1.73
C SER A 332 -13.54 15.61 -0.40
N GLU A 333 -14.10 16.66 0.18
CA GLU A 333 -14.83 16.59 1.46
C GLU A 333 -16.28 17.01 1.28
N VAL A 334 -17.19 16.20 1.80
CA VAL A 334 -18.63 16.49 1.82
C VAL A 334 -19.12 16.47 3.25
N THR A 335 -19.64 17.60 3.73
CA THR A 335 -20.20 17.73 5.09
C THR A 335 -21.72 17.67 5.06
N ILE A 336 -22.28 16.77 5.87
CA ILE A 336 -23.72 16.55 6.08
C ILE A 336 -24.14 17.10 7.44
#